data_AF-A0A093FIJ1-F1
#
_entry.id   AF-A0A093FIJ1-F1
#
_cell.length_a   1.000
_cell.length_b   1.000
_cell.length_c   1.000
_cell.angle_alpha   90.00
_cell.angle_beta   90.00
_cell.angle_gamma   90.00
#
_symmetry.space_group_name_H-M   'P 1'
#
loop_
_entity.id
_entity.type
_entity.pdbx_description
1 polymer ?
#
loop_
_entity_poly.entity_id
_entity_poly.type
_entity_poly.pdbx_seq_one_letter_code
_entity_poly.pdbx_strand_id
1 'polypeptide(L)'
;RNKELLSKAMGMHKNSENMNDPSRLSAVLQMYEMLRLHDWEKLRSSTASYLTYKNGSTVIFALQKLFDASEKDIQQRITNVFEVLDIPPSNDAMTNSKQRMIQEIRNLFRYSYYQNHSEFYSKIVMQAGFDLKTAIQRQFTLQCCKTYCLLLLQDPPVKAEWNLQESSIEYLEHVDKK
;
A
#
# COMPACT_ATOMS: atom_id res chain seq x y z
N ARG A 1 -6.11 -19.35 -38.79
CA ARG A 1 -7.32 -18.52 -38.58
C ARG A 1 -7.97 -18.71 -37.20
N ASN A 2 -8.68 -19.81 -36.88
CA ASN A 2 -9.35 -19.93 -35.56
C ASN A 2 -8.40 -20.02 -34.35
N LYS A 3 -7.29 -20.76 -34.45
CA LYS A 3 -6.27 -20.84 -33.38
C LYS A 3 -5.57 -19.51 -33.10
N GLU A 4 -5.48 -18.66 -34.12
CA GLU A 4 -4.79 -17.36 -34.08
C GLU A 4 -5.68 -16.28 -33.44
N LEU A 5 -6.98 -16.32 -33.76
CA LEU A 5 -7.99 -15.50 -33.09
C LEU A 5 -8.17 -15.90 -31.63
N LEU A 6 -8.14 -17.21 -31.32
CA LEU A 6 -8.12 -17.71 -29.93
C LEU A 6 -6.86 -17.28 -29.18
N SER A 7 -5.67 -17.41 -29.78
CA SER A 7 -4.42 -16.94 -29.17
C SER A 7 -4.42 -15.44 -28.91
N LYS A 8 -4.96 -14.64 -29.84
CA LYS A 8 -5.11 -13.19 -29.69
C LYS A 8 -6.14 -12.81 -28.63
N ALA A 9 -7.29 -13.48 -28.59
CA ALA A 9 -8.31 -13.28 -27.56
C ALA A 9 -7.81 -13.69 -26.16
N MET A 10 -7.15 -14.84 -26.05
CA MET A 10 -6.50 -15.30 -24.81
C MET A 10 -5.35 -14.38 -24.40
N GLY A 11 -4.62 -13.80 -25.35
CA GLY A 11 -3.59 -12.79 -25.11
C GLY A 11 -4.15 -11.48 -24.56
N MET A 12 -5.35 -11.07 -24.99
CA MET A 12 -6.04 -9.90 -24.42
C MET A 12 -6.57 -10.17 -23.00
N HIS A 13 -6.98 -11.42 -22.71
CA HIS A 13 -7.40 -11.84 -21.37
C HIS A 13 -6.25 -12.03 -20.37
N LYS A 14 -5.00 -12.20 -20.82
CA LYS A 14 -3.84 -12.27 -19.90
C LYS A 14 -3.69 -11.02 -19.04
N ASN A 15 -4.22 -9.89 -19.49
CA ASN A 15 -4.17 -8.61 -18.78
C ASN A 15 -5.52 -8.23 -18.18
N SER A 16 -6.55 -9.09 -18.28
CA SER A 16 -7.86 -8.81 -17.69
C SER A 16 -7.88 -9.23 -16.23
N GLU A 17 -8.19 -8.28 -15.34
CA GLU A 17 -8.35 -8.57 -13.92
C GLU A 17 -9.64 -9.36 -13.65
N ASN A 18 -9.61 -10.16 -12.58
CA ASN A 18 -10.83 -10.76 -12.06
C ASN A 18 -11.68 -9.68 -11.38
N MET A 19 -12.78 -9.27 -12.01
CA MET A 19 -13.68 -8.24 -11.46
C MET A 19 -14.39 -8.66 -10.16
N ASN A 20 -14.41 -9.97 -9.85
CA ASN A 20 -14.91 -10.48 -8.58
C ASN A 20 -13.83 -10.50 -7.50
N ASP A 21 -12.56 -10.24 -7.84
CA ASP A 21 -11.48 -10.11 -6.87
C ASP A 21 -11.45 -8.65 -6.35
N PRO A 22 -11.83 -8.41 -5.08
CA PRO A 22 -11.80 -7.08 -4.47
C PRO A 22 -10.38 -6.62 -4.12
N SER A 23 -9.38 -7.51 -4.21
CA SER A 23 -7.94 -7.21 -4.03
C SER A 23 -7.20 -6.97 -5.35
N ARG A 24 -7.93 -6.93 -6.47
CA ARG A 24 -7.38 -6.57 -7.80
C ARG A 24 -6.76 -5.17 -7.80
N LEU A 25 -5.77 -4.94 -8.65
CA LEU A 25 -5.00 -3.70 -8.72
C LEU A 25 -5.92 -2.49 -8.94
N SER A 26 -6.86 -2.54 -9.88
CA SER A 26 -7.77 -1.40 -10.13
C SER A 26 -8.59 -1.00 -8.89
N ALA A 27 -9.11 -1.97 -8.14
CA ALA A 27 -9.89 -1.70 -6.93
C ALA A 27 -9.01 -1.11 -5.82
N VAL A 28 -7.80 -1.65 -5.64
CA VAL A 28 -6.86 -1.17 -4.62
C VAL A 28 -6.33 0.24 -4.97
N LEU A 29 -6.08 0.52 -6.25
CA LEU A 29 -5.72 1.87 -6.71
C LEU A 29 -6.83 2.88 -6.45
N GLN A 30 -8.09 2.52 -6.71
CA GLN A 30 -9.23 3.38 -6.38
C GLN A 30 -9.34 3.63 -4.87
N MET A 31 -9.12 2.61 -4.03
CA MET A 31 -9.06 2.80 -2.58
C MET A 31 -7.96 3.76 -2.17
N TYR A 32 -6.78 3.66 -2.81
CA TYR A 32 -5.65 4.54 -2.54
C TYR A 32 -5.91 5.98 -2.98
N GLU A 33 -6.51 6.18 -4.16
CA GLU A 33 -6.89 7.51 -4.65
C GLU A 33 -7.92 8.18 -3.74
N MET A 34 -8.94 7.44 -3.28
CA MET A 34 -9.92 7.96 -2.32
C MET A 34 -9.26 8.37 -1.00
N LEU A 35 -8.35 7.55 -0.47
CA LEU A 35 -7.59 7.90 0.74
C LEU A 35 -6.73 9.16 0.52
N ARG A 36 -6.09 9.28 -0.65
CA ARG A 36 -5.19 10.39 -0.98
C ARG A 36 -5.93 11.72 -1.21
N LEU A 37 -7.03 11.69 -1.96
CA LEU A 37 -7.74 12.90 -2.36
C LEU A 37 -8.74 13.38 -1.30
N HIS A 38 -9.42 12.46 -0.61
CA HIS A 38 -10.47 12.85 0.33
C HIS A 38 -9.99 12.78 1.78
N ASP A 39 -9.52 11.62 2.22
CA ASP A 39 -9.26 11.41 3.65
C ASP A 39 -7.97 12.09 4.14
N TRP A 40 -6.91 12.09 3.32
CA TRP A 40 -5.69 12.86 3.58
C TRP A 40 -5.92 14.37 3.59
N GLU A 41 -6.67 14.90 2.62
CA GLU A 41 -6.97 16.33 2.58
C GLU A 41 -7.87 16.76 3.73
N LYS A 42 -8.86 15.94 4.09
CA LYS A 42 -9.72 16.20 5.25
C LYS A 42 -8.96 16.22 6.57
N LEU A 43 -7.95 15.35 6.72
CA LEU A 43 -7.06 15.35 7.88
C LEU A 43 -6.07 16.52 7.88
N ARG A 44 -5.64 16.99 6.71
CA ARG A 44 -4.76 18.15 6.56
C ARG A 44 -5.49 19.48 6.82
N SER A 45 -6.74 19.60 6.36
CA SER A 45 -7.55 20.83 6.43
C SER A 45 -8.31 21.00 7.74
N SER A 46 -8.43 19.95 8.56
CA SER A 46 -9.11 20.06 9.84
C SER A 46 -8.28 20.85 10.86
N THR A 47 -8.90 21.87 11.44
CA THR A 47 -8.32 22.83 12.40
C THR A 47 -7.87 22.22 13.73
N ALA A 48 -8.28 20.99 14.03
CA ALA A 48 -7.73 20.24 15.15
C ALA A 48 -6.52 19.44 14.64
N SER A 49 -5.38 19.63 15.28
CA SER A 49 -4.12 18.97 14.92
C SER A 49 -4.23 17.45 15.21
N TYR A 50 -4.85 16.69 14.31
CA TYR A 50 -5.19 15.29 14.58
C TYR A 50 -3.99 14.34 14.42
N LEU A 51 -2.82 14.80 13.98
CA LEU A 51 -1.63 13.97 13.86
C LEU A 51 -0.41 14.72 14.39
N THR A 52 -0.47 15.20 15.63
CA THR A 52 0.72 15.63 16.35
C THR A 52 1.35 14.42 17.04
N TYR A 53 2.41 13.89 16.43
CA TYR A 53 3.37 13.01 17.12
C TYR A 53 3.96 13.74 18.33
N LYS A 54 4.50 13.02 19.32
CA LYS A 54 5.18 13.61 20.49
C LYS A 54 6.24 14.70 20.15
N ASN A 55 6.73 14.74 18.90
CA ASN A 55 7.74 15.69 18.42
C ASN A 55 7.24 16.68 17.33
N GLY A 56 5.94 16.79 17.05
CA GLY A 56 5.41 17.79 16.10
C GLY A 56 5.57 17.47 14.60
N SER A 57 5.81 16.21 14.22
CA SER A 57 5.90 15.79 12.81
C SER A 57 4.57 15.88 12.07
N THR A 58 4.60 16.20 10.77
CA THR A 58 3.41 16.37 9.91
C THR A 58 2.72 15.03 9.57
N VAL A 59 1.44 15.09 9.18
CA VAL A 59 0.64 13.94 8.68
C VAL A 59 1.40 13.14 7.61
N ILE A 60 2.05 13.83 6.67
CA ILE A 60 2.80 13.24 5.56
C ILE A 60 3.95 12.36 6.10
N PHE A 61 4.75 12.89 7.02
CA PHE A 61 5.85 12.15 7.62
C PHE A 61 5.37 10.93 8.42
N ALA A 62 4.19 11.04 9.05
CA ALA A 62 3.59 9.93 9.77
C ALA A 62 3.20 8.80 8.79
N LEU A 63 2.54 9.13 7.69
CA LEU A 63 2.16 8.15 6.67
C LEU A 63 3.37 7.53 5.98
N GLN A 64 4.44 8.30 5.74
CA GLN A 64 5.73 7.77 5.28
C GLN A 64 6.24 6.67 6.22
N LYS A 65 6.29 6.93 7.53
CA LYS A 65 6.69 5.92 8.52
C LYS A 65 5.79 4.69 8.51
N LEU A 66 4.48 4.87 8.34
CA LEU A 66 3.55 3.73 8.23
C LEU A 66 3.85 2.87 7.01
N PHE A 67 4.13 3.51 5.88
CA PHE A 67 4.40 2.85 4.62
C PHE A 67 5.75 2.13 4.68
N ASP A 68 6.78 2.76 5.25
CA ASP A 68 8.07 2.13 5.52
C ASP A 68 7.93 0.90 6.44
N ALA A 69 7.12 1.00 7.50
CA ALA A 69 6.84 -0.12 8.39
C ALA A 69 6.12 -1.26 7.67
N SER A 70 5.19 -0.93 6.76
CA SER A 70 4.45 -1.91 5.96
C SER A 70 5.37 -2.63 4.97
N GLU A 71 6.30 -1.92 4.34
CA GLU A 71 7.31 -2.52 3.45
C GLU A 71 8.21 -3.47 4.22
N LYS A 72 8.73 -3.04 5.38
CA LYS A 72 9.59 -3.86 6.23
C LYS A 72 8.88 -5.12 6.73
N ASP A 73 7.63 -5.01 7.17
CA ASP A 73 6.87 -6.15 7.67
C ASP A 73 6.58 -7.18 6.56
N ILE A 74 6.17 -6.75 5.36
CA ILE A 74 5.98 -7.66 4.21
C ILE A 74 7.29 -8.33 3.82
N GLN A 75 8.39 -7.57 3.72
CA GLN A 75 9.70 -8.13 3.43
C GLN A 75 10.13 -9.16 4.47
N GLN A 76 10.00 -8.84 5.76
CA GLN A 76 10.34 -9.75 6.84
C GLN A 76 9.52 -11.04 6.77
N ARG A 77 8.23 -10.96 6.45
CA ARG A 77 7.38 -12.15 6.32
C ARG A 77 7.76 -13.02 5.14
N ILE A 78 8.10 -12.42 4.01
CA ILE A 78 8.62 -13.16 2.85
C ILE A 78 9.92 -13.88 3.25
N THR A 79 10.83 -13.19 3.95
CA THR A 79 12.08 -13.78 4.46
C THR A 79 11.80 -14.94 5.43
N ASN A 80 10.89 -14.76 6.40
CA ASN A 80 10.51 -15.82 7.34
C ASN A 80 9.93 -17.05 6.62
N VAL A 81 9.15 -16.87 5.55
CA VAL A 81 8.65 -17.98 4.74
C VAL A 81 9.81 -18.71 4.07
N PHE A 82 10.79 -17.99 3.52
CA PHE A 82 11.99 -18.63 2.97
C PHE A 82 12.78 -19.41 4.02
N GLU A 83 12.96 -18.83 5.21
CA GLU A 83 13.64 -19.50 6.34
C GLU A 83 12.93 -20.80 6.73
N VAL A 84 11.60 -20.78 6.86
CA VAL A 84 10.79 -21.97 7.20
C VAL A 84 10.87 -23.05 6.12
N LEU A 85 11.06 -22.65 4.86
CA LEU A 85 11.21 -23.57 3.72
C LEU A 85 12.67 -24.01 3.50
N ASP A 86 13.60 -23.66 4.41
CA ASP A 86 15.05 -23.89 4.28
C ASP A 86 15.63 -23.38 2.95
N ILE A 87 15.03 -22.32 2.39
CA ILE A 87 15.50 -21.67 1.17
C ILE A 87 16.53 -20.61 1.58
N PRO A 88 17.81 -20.75 1.16
CA PRO A 88 18.83 -19.80 1.55
C PRO A 88 18.48 -18.37 1.10
N PRO A 89 18.74 -17.35 1.91
CA PRO A 89 18.71 -15.96 1.47
C PRO A 89 19.87 -15.73 0.48
N SER A 90 19.66 -16.14 -0.78
CA SER A 90 20.67 -16.00 -1.84
C SER A 90 21.03 -14.53 -2.04
N ASN A 91 22.32 -14.20 -1.84
CA ASN A 91 22.96 -12.92 -2.21
C ASN A 91 23.28 -12.86 -3.70
N ASP A 92 23.32 -14.02 -4.38
CA ASP A 92 23.56 -14.11 -5.81
C ASP A 92 22.26 -13.96 -6.59
N ALA A 93 22.36 -13.22 -7.70
CA ALA A 93 21.36 -12.84 -8.69
C ALA A 93 19.97 -13.50 -8.52
N MET A 94 18.94 -12.65 -8.35
CA MET A 94 17.53 -13.05 -8.29
C MET A 94 17.17 -14.02 -9.42
N THR A 95 17.12 -15.32 -9.12
CA THR A 95 16.79 -16.33 -10.12
C THR A 95 15.31 -16.24 -10.47
N ASN A 96 14.95 -16.60 -11.71
CA ASN A 96 13.56 -16.62 -12.17
C ASN A 96 12.65 -17.48 -11.26
N SER A 97 13.18 -18.52 -10.64
CA SER A 97 12.44 -19.36 -9.68
C SER A 97 12.16 -18.64 -8.36
N LYS A 98 13.15 -17.93 -7.80
CA LYS A 98 12.97 -17.13 -6.57
C LYS A 98 11.97 -15.99 -6.78
N GLN A 99 12.04 -15.31 -7.93
CA GLN A 99 11.07 -14.28 -8.30
C GLN A 99 9.64 -14.84 -8.36
N ARG A 100 9.46 -16.00 -9.00
CA ARG A 100 8.15 -16.68 -9.06
C ARG A 100 7.65 -17.08 -7.67
N MET A 101 8.52 -17.59 -6.80
CA MET A 101 8.14 -17.91 -5.41
C MET A 101 7.70 -16.67 -4.63
N ILE A 102 8.41 -15.55 -4.77
CA ILE A 102 8.00 -14.27 -4.15
C ILE A 102 6.61 -13.86 -4.63
N GLN A 103 6.32 -14.03 -5.91
CA GLN A 103 5.00 -13.74 -6.47
C GLN A 103 3.91 -14.64 -5.87
N GLU A 104 4.15 -15.94 -5.74
CA GLU A 104 3.20 -16.86 -5.10
C GLU A 104 2.97 -16.51 -3.62
N ILE A 105 4.04 -16.18 -2.87
CA ILE A 105 3.93 -15.73 -1.48
C ILE A 105 3.09 -14.45 -1.39
N ARG A 106 3.30 -13.48 -2.29
CA ARG A 106 2.50 -12.26 -2.34
C ARG A 106 1.03 -12.55 -2.64
N ASN A 107 0.72 -13.46 -3.55
CA ASN A 107 -0.65 -13.87 -3.84
C ASN A 107 -1.34 -14.49 -2.62
N LEU A 108 -0.64 -15.35 -1.87
CA LEU A 108 -1.14 -15.94 -0.61
C LEU A 108 -1.39 -14.86 0.45
N PHE A 109 -0.47 -13.91 0.60
CA PHE A 109 -0.65 -12.78 1.50
C PHE A 109 -1.82 -11.90 1.05
N ARG A 110 -1.99 -11.63 -0.25
CA ARG A 110 -3.08 -10.80 -0.77
C ARG A 110 -4.45 -11.32 -0.34
N TYR A 111 -4.64 -12.64 -0.45
CA TYR A 111 -5.86 -13.31 0.02
C TYR A 111 -6.05 -13.16 1.54
N SER A 112 -5.00 -13.44 2.31
CA SER A 112 -5.03 -13.38 3.78
C SER A 112 -5.31 -11.97 4.30
N TYR A 113 -4.73 -10.96 3.66
CA TYR A 113 -4.90 -9.55 3.99
C TYR A 113 -6.32 -9.07 3.65
N TYR A 114 -6.87 -9.54 2.54
CA TYR A 114 -8.23 -9.20 2.17
C TYR A 114 -9.27 -9.77 3.14
N GLN A 115 -9.07 -11.00 3.64
CA GLN A 115 -9.98 -11.68 4.57
C GLN A 115 -10.06 -11.08 5.99
N ASN A 116 -9.46 -9.91 6.22
CA ASN A 116 -9.55 -9.11 7.44
C ASN A 116 -8.98 -9.77 8.71
N HIS A 117 -7.66 -9.96 8.74
CA HIS A 117 -6.95 -10.04 10.01
C HIS A 117 -6.60 -8.62 10.49
N SER A 118 -7.55 -7.93 11.13
CA SER A 118 -7.32 -6.59 11.71
C SER A 118 -6.10 -6.54 12.64
N GLU A 119 -5.81 -7.64 13.33
CA GLU A 119 -4.59 -7.82 14.13
C GLU A 119 -3.31 -7.58 13.34
N PHE A 120 -3.28 -8.01 12.08
CA PHE A 120 -2.13 -7.87 11.20
C PHE A 120 -1.72 -6.39 11.07
N TYR A 121 -2.66 -5.57 10.62
CA TYR A 121 -2.45 -4.15 10.42
C TYR A 121 -2.22 -3.43 11.74
N SER A 122 -2.89 -3.86 12.82
CA SER A 122 -2.68 -3.26 14.14
C SER A 122 -1.22 -3.38 14.61
N LYS A 123 -0.54 -4.50 14.32
CA LYS A 123 0.88 -4.71 14.66
C LYS A 123 1.79 -3.76 13.89
N ILE A 124 1.57 -3.59 12.59
CA ILE A 124 2.34 -2.65 11.76
C ILE A 124 2.15 -1.21 12.26
N VAL A 125 0.91 -0.83 12.53
CA VAL A 125 0.57 0.51 13.03
C VAL A 125 1.24 0.78 14.39
N MET A 126 1.26 -0.20 15.30
CA MET A 126 1.98 -0.09 16.57
C MET A 126 3.49 0.06 16.36
N GLN A 127 4.09 -0.72 15.46
CA GLN A 127 5.52 -0.63 15.14
C GLN A 127 5.92 0.71 14.53
N ALA A 128 5.04 1.34 13.76
CA ALA A 128 5.27 2.69 13.22
C ALA A 128 5.20 3.80 14.30
N GLY A 129 4.86 3.45 15.56
CA GLY A 129 4.97 4.33 16.72
C GLY A 129 3.84 5.34 16.88
N PHE A 130 2.70 5.13 16.22
CA PHE A 130 1.59 6.10 16.26
C PHE A 130 0.91 6.16 17.64
N ASP A 131 0.82 7.37 18.20
CA ASP A 131 -0.07 7.67 19.33
C ASP A 131 -1.46 8.06 18.78
N LEU A 132 -2.30 7.05 18.56
CA LEU A 132 -3.62 7.22 17.96
C LEU A 132 -4.63 7.59 19.06
N LYS A 133 -4.90 8.88 19.18
CA LYS A 133 -5.73 9.47 20.25
C LYS A 133 -7.22 9.31 20.00
N THR A 134 -7.66 9.25 18.75
CA THR A 134 -9.09 9.15 18.40
C THR A 134 -9.43 7.89 17.61
N ALA A 135 -10.69 7.44 17.72
CA ALA A 135 -11.19 6.31 16.93
C ALA A 135 -11.09 6.58 15.41
N ILE A 136 -11.32 7.83 14.99
CA ILE A 136 -11.23 8.26 13.60
C ILE A 136 -9.79 8.12 13.08
N GLN A 137 -8.79 8.58 13.85
CA GLN A 137 -7.37 8.39 13.51
C GLN A 137 -7.02 6.91 13.41
N ARG A 138 -7.48 6.08 14.36
CA ARG A 138 -7.21 4.63 14.33
C ARG A 138 -7.78 3.98 13.08
N GLN A 139 -9.05 4.23 12.79
CA GLN A 139 -9.71 3.68 11.61
C GLN A 139 -9.00 4.13 10.34
N PHE A 140 -8.70 5.43 10.23
CA PHE A 140 -8.00 5.99 9.10
C PHE A 140 -6.61 5.38 8.90
N THR A 141 -5.78 5.34 9.94
CA THR A 141 -4.44 4.75 9.89
C THR A 141 -4.48 3.27 9.53
N LEU A 142 -5.44 2.51 10.04
CA LEU A 142 -5.66 1.11 9.67
C LEU A 142 -6.04 0.96 8.19
N GLN A 143 -6.91 1.84 7.65
CA GLN A 143 -7.25 1.83 6.23
C GLN A 143 -6.04 2.17 5.35
N CYS A 144 -5.24 3.17 5.73
CA CYS A 144 -3.99 3.48 5.02
C CYS A 144 -3.02 2.29 5.02
N CYS A 145 -2.82 1.65 6.16
CA CYS A 145 -1.97 0.47 6.27
C CYS A 145 -2.50 -0.67 5.39
N LYS A 146 -3.80 -0.97 5.47
CA LYS A 146 -4.45 -2.01 4.68
C LYS A 146 -4.29 -1.78 3.19
N THR A 147 -4.67 -0.61 2.70
CA THR A 147 -4.59 -0.27 1.28
C THR A 147 -3.16 -0.31 0.79
N TYR A 148 -2.21 0.24 1.56
CA TYR A 148 -0.80 0.25 1.15
C TYR A 148 -0.19 -1.16 1.11
N CYS A 149 -0.48 -2.00 2.09
CA CYS A 149 -0.07 -3.41 2.03
C CYS A 149 -0.64 -4.11 0.79
N LEU A 150 -1.90 -3.87 0.44
CA LEU A 150 -2.51 -4.46 -0.76
C LEU A 150 -1.84 -3.97 -2.06
N LEU A 151 -1.34 -2.74 -2.10
CA LEU A 151 -0.54 -2.22 -3.23
C LEU A 151 0.82 -2.92 -3.35
N LEU A 152 1.50 -3.14 -2.22
CA LEU A 152 2.80 -3.84 -2.17
C LEU A 152 2.71 -5.33 -2.55
N LEU A 153 1.52 -5.91 -2.44
CA LEU A 153 1.25 -7.31 -2.80
C LEU A 153 0.85 -7.50 -4.27
N GLN A 154 0.77 -6.42 -5.06
CA GLN A 154 0.52 -6.49 -6.50
C GLN A 154 1.74 -6.99 -7.28
N ASP A 155 1.54 -7.33 -8.55
CA ASP A 155 2.61 -7.69 -9.49
C ASP A 155 2.56 -6.78 -10.73
N PRO A 156 3.54 -5.88 -10.91
CA PRO A 156 4.61 -5.54 -9.97
C PRO A 156 4.06 -4.83 -8.71
N PRO A 157 4.80 -4.85 -7.58
CA PRO A 157 4.43 -4.08 -6.39
C PRO A 157 4.33 -2.59 -6.69
N VAL A 158 3.28 -1.95 -6.18
CA VAL A 158 3.08 -0.50 -6.32
C VAL A 158 3.51 0.17 -5.02
N LYS A 159 4.46 1.11 -5.12
CA LYS A 159 4.92 1.93 -3.99
C LYS A 159 4.31 3.33 -4.07
N ALA A 160 4.19 3.97 -2.93
CA ALA A 160 3.74 5.35 -2.86
C ALA A 160 4.90 6.27 -3.24
N GLU A 161 4.64 7.18 -4.16
CA GLU A 161 5.55 8.27 -4.48
C GLU A 161 5.22 9.48 -3.60
N TRP A 162 6.24 10.03 -2.96
CA TRP A 162 6.11 11.20 -2.10
C TRP A 162 6.65 12.43 -2.84
N ASN A 163 5.76 13.17 -3.49
CA ASN A 163 6.12 14.47 -4.07
C ASN A 163 6.29 15.49 -2.94
N LEU A 164 7.50 15.59 -2.39
CA LEU A 164 7.83 16.59 -1.36
C LEU A 164 7.65 18.03 -1.89
N GLN A 165 7.72 18.21 -3.22
CA GLN A 165 7.67 19.50 -3.89
C GLN A 165 6.26 20.09 -4.04
N GLU A 166 5.19 19.28 -4.03
CA GLU A 166 3.79 19.78 -4.04
C GLU A 166 3.34 20.36 -2.68
N SER A 167 4.23 20.33 -1.68
CA SER A 167 3.99 20.93 -0.37
C SER A 167 4.42 22.40 -0.29
N SER A 168 4.98 22.98 -1.36
CA SER A 168 5.04 24.44 -1.50
C SER A 168 3.64 24.97 -1.80
N ILE A 169 2.93 25.30 -0.72
CA ILE A 169 1.76 26.16 -0.74
C ILE A 169 2.21 27.52 -1.27
N GLU A 170 2.25 27.69 -2.59
CA GLU A 170 2.48 28.98 -3.27
C GLU A 170 1.41 29.30 -4.33
N TYR A 171 0.29 28.57 -4.37
CA TYR A 171 -0.80 28.84 -5.33
C TYR A 171 -2.17 29.07 -4.68
N LEU A 172 -2.22 29.80 -3.56
CA LEU A 172 -3.48 30.37 -3.06
C LEU A 172 -3.43 31.90 -2.87
N GLU A 173 -2.37 32.57 -3.32
CA GLU A 173 -2.41 34.01 -3.55
C GLU A 173 -2.61 34.25 -5.05
N HIS A 174 -3.69 34.96 -5.40
CA HIS A 174 -4.08 35.49 -6.72
C HIS A 174 -5.34 34.89 -7.37
N VAL A 175 -6.46 34.86 -6.64
CA VAL A 175 -7.74 35.25 -7.23
C VAL A 175 -8.53 36.09 -6.22
N ASP A 176 -8.01 37.28 -5.93
CA ASP A 176 -8.90 38.40 -5.62
C ASP A 176 -8.17 39.70 -6.00
N LYS A 177 -8.47 40.19 -7.22
CA LYS A 177 -8.23 41.55 -7.71
C LYS A 177 -8.72 41.67 -9.17
N LYS A 178 -10.03 41.84 -9.33
CA LYS A 178 -10.65 43.00 -10.00
C LYS A 178 -12.15 42.77 -10.19
#